data_AF-A0A650FYZ6-F1
#
_entry.id   AF-A0A650FYZ6-F1
#
_cell.length_a   1.000
_cell.length_b   1.000
_cell.length_c   1.000
_cell.angle_alpha   90.00
_cell.angle_beta   90.00
_cell.angle_gamma   90.00
#
_symmetry.space_group_name_H-M   'P 1'
#
loop_
_entity.id
_entity.type
_entity.pdbx_description
1 polymer ?
#
loop_
_entity_poly.entity_id
_entity_poly.type
_entity_poly.pdbx_seq_one_letter_code
_entity_poly.pdbx_strand_id
1 'polypeptide(L)'
;ALRMSGGDHIHSGTVVGKLEGEREITLGFVDLLRDDFIEKDRSRGIYFTQDWVSLPGVLPVASGGIHVWHMPALTEIFGDDSVLQFGGGTLGHPWGNAPGAVANRVALEACVQARNEGRDLAREGNEIIREACKWSPELAAACEVWKEIKFEFEAMDT
;
A
#
# COMPACT_ATOMS: atom_id res chain seq x y z
N ALA A 1 -8.32 15.65 -11.70
CA ALA A 1 -7.62 16.52 -12.67
C ALA A 1 -6.51 15.79 -13.42
N LEU A 2 -5.53 15.19 -12.72
CA LEU A 2 -4.40 14.51 -13.37
C LEU A 2 -4.84 13.44 -14.37
N ARG A 3 -5.78 12.55 -14.01
CA ARG A 3 -6.32 11.51 -14.93
C ARG A 3 -6.78 12.06 -16.28
N MET A 4 -7.43 13.23 -16.28
CA MET A 4 -7.84 13.91 -17.52
C MET A 4 -6.66 14.57 -18.26
N SER A 5 -5.68 15.09 -17.53
CA SER A 5 -4.48 15.70 -18.11
C SER A 5 -3.57 14.68 -18.78
N GLY A 6 -3.64 13.42 -18.35
CA GLY A 6 -2.77 12.33 -18.82
C GLY A 6 -1.58 12.11 -17.90
N GLY A 7 -1.59 11.00 -17.18
CA GLY A 7 -0.47 10.50 -16.40
C GLY A 7 -0.73 9.06 -16.01
N ASP A 8 0.24 8.18 -16.21
CA ASP A 8 0.04 6.74 -15.99
C ASP A 8 0.01 6.40 -14.50
N HIS A 9 0.79 7.12 -13.68
CA HIS A 9 0.91 6.92 -12.23
C HIS A 9 0.69 8.23 -11.47
N ILE A 10 0.14 8.16 -10.25
CA ILE A 10 0.10 9.28 -9.31
C ILE A 10 0.25 8.81 -7.86
N HIS A 11 0.95 9.58 -7.03
CA HIS A 11 1.02 9.33 -5.59
C HIS A 11 -0.34 9.49 -4.94
N SER A 12 -0.74 8.50 -4.14
CA SER A 12 -2.09 8.34 -3.58
C SER A 12 -2.08 8.16 -2.06
N GLY A 13 -0.99 8.54 -1.39
CA GLY A 13 -0.83 8.33 0.05
C GLY A 13 -0.54 6.87 0.43
N THR A 14 -0.39 6.64 1.72
CA THR A 14 -0.03 5.31 2.26
C THR A 14 -0.97 4.81 3.35
N VAL A 15 -1.78 5.71 3.93
CA VAL A 15 -2.59 5.52 5.16
C VAL A 15 -1.75 5.22 6.41
N VAL A 16 -0.82 4.28 6.34
CA VAL A 16 -0.01 3.78 7.48
C VAL A 16 1.43 4.33 7.52
N GLY A 17 1.80 5.13 6.52
CA GLY A 17 3.14 5.69 6.37
C GLY A 17 3.30 7.04 7.07
N LYS A 18 4.42 7.72 6.78
CA LYS A 18 4.81 8.96 7.51
C LYS A 18 4.01 10.21 7.12
N LEU A 19 3.27 10.14 6.02
CA LEU A 19 2.47 11.23 5.48
C LEU A 19 1.01 10.93 5.78
N GLU A 20 0.24 11.98 6.04
CA GLU A 20 -1.18 11.89 6.30
C GLU A 20 -1.94 11.17 5.18
N GLY A 21 -2.97 10.42 5.57
CA GLY A 21 -3.93 9.80 4.67
C GLY A 21 -5.01 9.08 5.47
N GLU A 22 -6.21 9.66 5.53
CA GLU A 22 -7.38 8.99 6.10
C GLU A 22 -7.80 7.85 5.16
N ARG A 23 -8.19 6.70 5.74
CA ARG A 23 -8.38 5.46 5.01
C ARG A 23 -9.57 5.52 4.05
N GLU A 24 -10.75 5.95 4.50
CA GLU A 24 -11.96 5.96 3.66
C GLU A 24 -11.88 6.99 2.54
N ILE A 25 -11.33 8.17 2.81
CA ILE A 25 -11.01 9.18 1.79
C ILE A 25 -10.03 8.62 0.77
N THR A 26 -8.98 7.91 1.24
CA THR A 26 -7.99 7.27 0.34
C THR A 26 -8.61 6.24 -0.57
N LEU A 27 -9.45 5.35 -0.04
CA LEU A 27 -10.18 4.37 -0.84
C LEU A 27 -11.05 5.08 -1.91
N GLY A 28 -11.77 6.13 -1.51
CA GLY A 28 -12.63 6.88 -2.43
C GLY A 28 -11.88 7.50 -3.62
N PHE A 29 -10.77 8.19 -3.38
CA PHE A 29 -10.02 8.78 -4.50
C PHE A 29 -9.18 7.76 -5.29
N VAL A 30 -8.80 6.62 -4.71
CA VAL A 30 -8.18 5.51 -5.45
C VAL A 30 -9.18 4.90 -6.44
N ASP A 31 -10.44 4.72 -6.05
CA ASP A 31 -11.49 4.27 -6.95
C ASP A 31 -11.68 5.28 -8.11
N LEU A 32 -11.70 6.59 -7.80
CA LEU A 32 -11.75 7.64 -8.83
C LEU A 32 -10.54 7.63 -9.80
N LEU A 33 -9.39 7.12 -9.37
CA LEU A 33 -8.20 7.00 -10.22
C LEU A 33 -8.26 5.78 -11.14
N ARG A 34 -8.83 4.66 -10.69
CA ARG A 34 -8.77 3.37 -11.40
C ARG A 34 -10.03 3.02 -12.17
N ASP A 35 -11.18 3.20 -11.55
CA ASP A 35 -12.42 2.62 -12.03
C ASP A 35 -13.03 3.46 -13.14
N ASP A 36 -13.86 2.85 -13.98
CA ASP A 36 -14.56 3.57 -15.05
C ASP A 36 -15.81 4.28 -14.54
N PHE A 37 -16.50 3.70 -13.55
CA PHE A 37 -17.72 4.23 -12.98
C PHE A 37 -17.69 4.14 -11.44
N ILE A 38 -17.86 5.28 -10.78
CA ILE A 38 -17.80 5.39 -9.32
C ILE A 38 -19.10 6.01 -8.83
N GLU A 39 -19.83 5.30 -7.98
CA GLU A 39 -21.06 5.80 -7.37
C GLU A 39 -20.78 6.87 -6.31
N LYS A 40 -21.75 7.77 -6.11
CA LYS A 40 -21.72 8.71 -5.00
C LYS A 40 -21.66 7.96 -3.67
N ASP A 41 -20.61 8.22 -2.90
CA ASP A 41 -20.42 7.74 -1.54
C ASP A 41 -19.82 8.84 -0.65
N ARG A 42 -20.66 9.45 0.19
CA ARG A 42 -20.20 10.50 1.11
C ARG A 42 -19.34 9.98 2.26
N SER A 43 -19.41 8.70 2.61
CA SER A 43 -18.51 8.14 3.63
C SER A 43 -17.06 8.02 3.15
N ARG A 44 -16.84 8.08 1.83
CA ARG A 44 -15.51 8.07 1.20
C ARG A 44 -15.16 9.37 0.49
N GLY A 45 -15.86 10.47 0.80
CA GLY A 45 -15.62 11.78 0.20
C GLY A 45 -16.07 11.94 -1.26
N ILE A 46 -16.81 10.99 -1.82
CA ILE A 46 -17.33 11.04 -3.19
C ILE A 46 -18.70 11.70 -3.21
N TYR A 47 -18.75 12.99 -3.52
CA TYR A 47 -20.00 13.78 -3.51
C TYR A 47 -20.89 13.57 -4.74
N PHE A 48 -20.30 13.18 -5.87
CA PHE A 48 -20.97 12.98 -7.15
C PHE A 48 -20.57 11.64 -7.75
N THR A 49 -21.53 10.96 -8.36
CA THR A 49 -21.24 9.83 -9.24
C THR A 49 -20.37 10.31 -10.40
N GLN A 50 -19.32 9.56 -10.72
CA GLN A 50 -18.36 9.87 -11.78
C GLN A 50 -18.32 8.74 -12.80
N ASP A 51 -18.56 9.07 -14.06
CA ASP A 51 -18.39 8.18 -15.22
C ASP A 51 -17.20 8.70 -16.04
N TRP A 52 -16.21 7.85 -16.27
CA TRP A 52 -14.99 8.16 -17.02
C TRP A 52 -15.08 7.77 -18.50
N VAL A 53 -16.19 7.16 -18.93
CA VAL A 53 -16.49 6.82 -20.33
C VAL A 53 -15.31 6.18 -21.06
N SER A 54 -14.73 5.16 -20.43
CA SER A 54 -13.60 4.36 -20.90
C SER A 54 -12.26 5.09 -20.95
N LEU A 55 -12.12 6.25 -20.28
CA LEU A 55 -10.81 6.85 -20.07
C LEU A 55 -9.94 5.90 -19.22
N PRO A 56 -8.70 5.58 -19.64
CA PRO A 56 -7.84 4.68 -18.89
C PRO A 56 -7.67 5.08 -17.43
N GLY A 57 -7.54 4.08 -16.56
CA GLY A 57 -7.22 4.26 -15.16
C GLY A 57 -5.77 4.74 -14.96
N VAL A 58 -5.50 5.26 -13.77
CA VAL A 58 -4.17 5.69 -13.31
C VAL A 58 -3.74 4.78 -12.18
N LEU A 59 -2.52 4.26 -12.21
CA LEU A 59 -1.99 3.43 -11.14
C LEU A 59 -1.70 4.28 -9.88
N PRO A 60 -2.36 4.00 -8.74
CA PRO A 60 -2.05 4.63 -7.47
C PRO A 60 -0.65 4.20 -6.98
N VAL A 61 0.13 5.17 -6.51
CA VAL A 61 1.47 4.95 -5.95
C VAL A 61 1.45 5.23 -4.46
N ALA A 62 1.61 4.17 -3.66
CA ALA A 62 1.76 4.27 -2.20
C ALA A 62 3.25 4.44 -1.86
N SER A 63 3.61 5.60 -1.30
CA SER A 63 5.00 5.96 -1.04
C SER A 63 5.15 6.88 0.16
N GLY A 64 6.14 6.59 1.01
CA GLY A 64 6.56 7.46 2.11
C GLY A 64 6.48 6.81 3.49
N GLY A 65 7.65 6.50 4.08
CA GLY A 65 7.71 5.97 5.45
C GLY A 65 7.14 4.56 5.61
N ILE A 66 7.12 3.76 4.55
CA ILE A 66 6.65 2.38 4.58
C ILE A 66 7.80 1.36 4.61
N HIS A 67 7.54 0.22 5.25
CA HIS A 67 8.47 -0.92 5.40
C HIS A 67 7.69 -2.25 5.41
N VAL A 68 8.40 -3.38 5.51
CA VAL A 68 7.85 -4.75 5.36
C VAL A 68 6.63 -5.06 6.23
N TRP A 69 6.57 -4.54 7.47
CA TRP A 69 5.39 -4.71 8.34
C TRP A 69 4.11 -4.03 7.84
N HIS A 70 4.21 -3.06 6.93
CA HIS A 70 3.05 -2.43 6.30
C HIS A 70 2.52 -3.21 5.09
N MET A 71 3.26 -4.21 4.59
CA MET A 71 2.92 -4.91 3.35
C MET A 71 1.51 -5.53 3.35
N PRO A 72 1.04 -6.21 4.42
CA PRO A 72 -0.31 -6.75 4.44
C PRO A 72 -1.39 -5.67 4.30
N ALA A 73 -1.26 -4.56 5.05
CA ALA A 73 -2.19 -3.44 4.98
C ALA A 73 -2.17 -2.74 3.62
N LEU A 74 -0.98 -2.52 3.03
CA LEU A 74 -0.87 -1.91 1.71
C LEU A 74 -1.49 -2.79 0.61
N THR A 75 -1.29 -4.11 0.70
CA THR A 75 -1.88 -5.08 -0.24
C THR A 75 -3.40 -5.12 -0.12
N GLU A 76 -3.93 -4.95 1.09
CA GLU A 76 -5.37 -4.88 1.34
C GLU A 76 -5.99 -3.56 0.88
N ILE A 77 -5.35 -2.43 1.15
CA ILE A 77 -5.86 -1.09 0.79
C ILE A 77 -5.81 -0.86 -0.72
N PHE A 78 -4.66 -1.12 -1.34
CA PHE A 78 -4.41 -0.72 -2.73
C PHE A 78 -4.62 -1.86 -3.73
N GLY A 79 -4.60 -3.12 -3.32
CA GLY A 79 -4.74 -4.25 -4.24
C GLY A 79 -3.60 -4.35 -5.28
N ASP A 80 -3.85 -5.15 -6.32
CA ASP A 80 -2.81 -5.53 -7.30
C ASP A 80 -2.41 -4.39 -8.25
N ASP A 81 -3.37 -3.57 -8.66
CA ASP A 81 -3.14 -2.42 -9.54
C ASP A 81 -2.64 -1.23 -8.73
N SER A 82 -1.42 -1.35 -8.21
CA SER A 82 -0.75 -0.31 -7.43
C SER A 82 0.78 -0.41 -7.52
N VAL A 83 1.46 0.67 -7.16
CA VAL A 83 2.92 0.69 -6.97
C VAL A 83 3.24 1.00 -5.52
N LEU A 84 3.94 0.08 -4.84
CA LEU A 84 4.39 0.27 -3.47
C LEU A 84 5.88 0.66 -3.44
N GLN A 85 6.22 1.85 -2.96
CA GLN A 85 7.57 2.40 -3.01
C GLN A 85 8.27 2.39 -1.64
N PHE A 86 9.30 1.56 -1.53
CA PHE A 86 10.11 1.43 -0.33
C PHE A 86 11.48 2.11 -0.52
N GLY A 87 11.55 3.43 -0.31
CA GLY A 87 12.81 4.18 -0.34
C GLY A 87 13.70 3.83 0.85
N GLY A 88 13.45 4.46 2.00
CA GLY A 88 14.15 4.13 3.26
C GLY A 88 13.98 2.66 3.67
N GLY A 89 12.82 2.06 3.39
CA GLY A 89 12.54 0.63 3.60
C GLY A 89 13.34 -0.34 2.70
N THR A 90 14.16 0.15 1.76
CA THR A 90 15.12 -0.65 0.99
C THR A 90 16.54 -0.25 1.33
N LEU A 91 16.88 1.04 1.19
CA LEU A 91 18.25 1.52 1.37
C LEU A 91 18.70 1.48 2.83
N GLY A 92 17.77 1.48 3.79
CA GLY A 92 18.06 1.35 5.21
C GLY A 92 18.22 -0.09 5.70
N HIS A 93 18.15 -1.09 4.81
CA HIS A 93 18.33 -2.49 5.18
C HIS A 93 19.76 -2.75 5.69
N PRO A 94 19.96 -3.49 6.80
CA PRO A 94 21.26 -3.64 7.45
C PRO A 94 22.32 -4.34 6.58
N TRP A 95 21.88 -5.07 5.55
CA TRP A 95 22.75 -5.79 4.60
C TRP A 95 22.85 -5.12 3.22
N GLY A 96 22.40 -3.87 3.10
CA GLY A 96 22.46 -3.10 1.86
C GLY A 96 21.26 -3.28 0.93
N ASN A 97 21.31 -2.60 -0.22
CA ASN A 97 20.15 -2.37 -1.10
C ASN A 97 19.56 -3.65 -1.68
N ALA A 98 20.40 -4.58 -2.15
CA ALA A 98 19.91 -5.81 -2.78
C ALA A 98 19.13 -6.69 -1.79
N PRO A 99 19.64 -6.97 -0.58
CA PRO A 99 18.85 -7.63 0.46
C PRO A 99 17.58 -6.86 0.86
N GLY A 100 17.63 -5.52 0.94
CA GLY A 100 16.44 -4.72 1.19
C GLY A 100 15.36 -4.89 0.12
N ALA A 101 15.76 -4.96 -1.15
CA ALA A 101 14.85 -5.21 -2.26
C ALA A 101 14.26 -6.63 -2.21
N VAL A 102 15.08 -7.64 -1.85
CA VAL A 102 14.62 -9.02 -1.63
C VAL A 102 13.60 -9.09 -0.50
N ALA A 103 13.86 -8.45 0.64
CA ALA A 103 12.95 -8.43 1.78
C ALA A 103 11.56 -7.87 1.39
N ASN A 104 11.52 -6.73 0.71
CA ASN A 104 10.26 -6.14 0.24
C ASN A 104 9.55 -7.05 -0.78
N ARG A 105 10.29 -7.67 -1.70
CA ARG A 105 9.71 -8.57 -2.70
C ARG A 105 9.10 -9.83 -2.07
N VAL A 106 9.82 -10.46 -1.13
CA VAL A 106 9.34 -11.65 -0.41
C VAL A 106 8.08 -11.31 0.40
N ALA A 107 8.09 -10.19 1.13
CA ALA A 107 6.93 -9.77 1.91
C ALA A 107 5.69 -9.57 1.03
N LEU A 108 5.84 -8.96 -0.15
CA LEU A 108 4.74 -8.74 -1.10
C LEU A 108 4.18 -10.06 -1.62
N GLU A 109 5.04 -10.95 -2.13
CA GLU A 109 4.60 -12.23 -2.69
C GLU A 109 3.94 -13.13 -1.63
N ALA A 110 4.44 -13.12 -0.40
CA ALA A 110 3.81 -13.84 0.72
C ALA A 110 2.40 -13.29 1.03
N CYS A 111 2.22 -11.97 1.00
CA CYS A 111 0.91 -11.35 1.21
C CYS A 111 -0.05 -11.67 0.06
N VAL A 112 0.40 -11.58 -1.19
CA VAL A 112 -0.43 -11.89 -2.36
C VAL A 112 -0.82 -13.37 -2.37
N GLN A 113 0.12 -14.27 -2.08
CA GLN A 113 -0.18 -15.70 -1.96
C GLN A 113 -1.23 -15.95 -0.87
N ALA A 114 -1.00 -15.45 0.34
CA ALA A 114 -1.91 -15.63 1.47
C ALA A 114 -3.33 -15.11 1.16
N ARG A 115 -3.42 -13.92 0.56
CA ARG A 115 -4.71 -13.34 0.11
C ARG A 115 -5.41 -14.24 -0.90
N ASN A 116 -4.67 -14.73 -1.90
CA ASN A 116 -5.22 -15.59 -2.94
C ASN A 116 -5.63 -16.98 -2.41
N GLU A 117 -5.02 -17.43 -1.31
CA GLU A 117 -5.41 -18.63 -0.55
C GLU A 117 -6.61 -18.38 0.40
N GLY A 118 -7.14 -17.15 0.44
CA GLY A 118 -8.32 -16.78 1.22
C GLY A 118 -8.03 -16.35 2.67
N ARG A 119 -6.78 -16.05 3.02
CA ARG A 119 -6.42 -15.52 4.34
C ARG A 119 -6.81 -14.06 4.47
N ASP A 120 -7.17 -13.65 5.69
CA ASP A 120 -7.52 -12.27 6.01
C ASP A 120 -6.25 -11.46 6.34
N LEU A 121 -5.78 -10.63 5.40
CA LEU A 121 -4.56 -9.84 5.59
C LEU A 121 -4.66 -8.83 6.75
N ALA A 122 -5.85 -8.31 7.04
CA ALA A 122 -6.05 -7.34 8.12
C ALA A 122 -5.89 -7.99 9.50
N ARG A 123 -6.25 -9.27 9.61
CA ARG A 123 -6.15 -10.02 10.88
C ARG A 123 -4.88 -10.85 11.00
N GLU A 124 -4.44 -11.45 9.91
CA GLU A 124 -3.37 -12.45 9.87
C GLU A 124 -2.04 -11.90 9.32
N GLY A 125 -2.01 -10.63 8.88
CA GLY A 125 -0.86 -10.02 8.19
C GLY A 125 0.47 -10.18 8.95
N ASN A 126 0.47 -9.95 10.26
CA ASN A 126 1.68 -10.10 11.08
C ASN A 126 2.16 -11.56 11.14
N GLU A 127 1.26 -12.54 11.13
CA GLU A 127 1.61 -13.95 11.10
C GLU A 127 2.18 -14.33 9.73
N ILE A 128 1.56 -13.88 8.64
CA ILE A 128 2.04 -14.11 7.27
C ILE A 128 3.50 -13.63 7.11
N ILE A 129 3.82 -12.42 7.57
CA ILE A 129 5.18 -11.88 7.53
C ILE A 129 6.14 -12.74 8.37
N ARG A 130 5.74 -13.13 9.59
CA ARG A 130 6.57 -13.98 10.45
C ARG A 130 6.82 -15.38 9.88
N GLU A 131 5.84 -15.97 9.19
CA GLU A 131 6.02 -17.24 8.50
C GLU A 131 7.03 -17.11 7.35
N ALA A 132 6.97 -16.02 6.59
CA ALA A 132 7.94 -15.74 5.53
C ALA A 132 9.37 -15.53 6.07
N CYS A 133 9.52 -14.91 7.25
CA CYS A 133 10.83 -14.75 7.91
C CYS A 133 11.53 -16.09 8.23
N LYS A 134 10.80 -17.20 8.35
CA LYS A 134 11.40 -18.52 8.66
C LYS A 134 12.30 -19.03 7.54
N TRP A 135 12.10 -18.57 6.31
CA TRP A 135 12.84 -19.01 5.13
C TRP A 135 13.50 -17.88 4.33
N SER A 136 13.16 -16.61 4.58
CA SER A 136 13.89 -15.46 4.03
C SER A 136 14.67 -14.72 5.14
N PRO A 137 16.01 -14.88 5.19
CA PRO A 137 16.84 -14.17 6.16
C PRO A 137 16.86 -12.65 5.93
N GLU A 138 16.74 -12.18 4.69
CA GLU A 138 16.65 -10.76 4.37
C GLU A 138 15.38 -10.15 4.95
N LEU A 139 14.23 -10.81 4.77
CA LEU A 139 12.98 -10.37 5.38
C LEU A 139 13.06 -10.37 6.91
N ALA A 140 13.64 -11.41 7.51
CA ALA A 140 13.83 -11.47 8.96
C ALA A 140 14.67 -10.28 9.48
N ALA A 141 15.76 -9.93 8.79
CA ALA A 141 16.60 -8.79 9.16
C ALA A 141 15.85 -7.45 9.02
N ALA A 142 15.10 -7.26 7.93
CA ALA A 142 14.24 -6.09 7.74
C ALA A 142 13.18 -5.95 8.85
N CYS A 143 12.53 -7.07 9.20
CA CYS A 143 11.51 -7.13 10.24
C CYS A 143 12.05 -6.71 11.60
N GLU A 144 13.25 -7.16 11.98
CA GLU A 144 13.86 -6.78 13.26
C GLU A 144 14.20 -5.29 13.35
N VAL A 145 14.62 -4.67 12.24
CA VAL A 145 14.98 -3.25 12.21
C VAL A 145 13.77 -2.32 12.40
N TRP A 146 12.61 -2.69 11.83
CA TRP A 146 11.45 -1.78 11.77
C TRP A 146 10.24 -2.21 12.61
N LYS A 147 10.33 -3.26 13.42
CA LYS A 147 9.18 -3.82 14.18
C LYS A 147 8.45 -2.84 15.11
N GLU A 148 9.17 -1.86 15.67
CA GLU A 148 8.60 -0.86 16.58
C GLU A 148 8.19 0.44 15.87
N ILE A 149 8.47 0.57 14.57
CA ILE A 149 8.21 1.80 13.84
C ILE A 149 6.75 1.82 13.38
N LYS A 150 6.02 2.85 13.84
CA LYS A 150 4.65 3.15 13.44
C LYS A 150 4.45 4.65 13.34
N PHE A 151 3.51 5.08 12.51
CA PHE A 151 3.11 6.48 12.37
C PHE A 151 1.64 6.61 12.76
N GLU A 152 1.38 6.87 14.04
CA GLU A 152 0.04 6.99 14.60
C GLU A 152 -0.19 8.44 15.05
N PHE A 153 -0.86 9.21 14.19
CA PHE A 153 -1.18 10.62 14.40
C PHE A 153 -2.64 10.88 14.00
N GLU A 154 -3.27 11.87 14.62
CA GLU A 154 -4.61 12.31 14.23
C GLU A 154 -4.58 12.92 12.82
N ALA A 155 -5.48 12.46 11.94
CA ALA A 155 -5.64 13.02 10.60
C ALA A 155 -6.35 14.38 10.69
N MET A 156 -5.92 15.33 9.87
CA MET A 156 -6.49 16.68 9.83
C MET A 156 -7.61 16.77 8.78
N ASP A 157 -7.46 16.07 7.65
CA ASP A 157 -8.45 15.92 6.59
C ASP A 157 -9.32 14.67 6.85
N THR A 158 -10.56 14.88 7.30
CA THR A 158 -11.52 13.82 7.71
C THR A 158 -12.92 14.07 7.19
#